data_AF-A0A518CUR4-F1
#
_entry.id   AF-A0A518CUR4-F1
#
_cell.length_a   1.000
_cell.length_b   1.000
_cell.length_c   1.000
_cell.angle_alpha   90.00
_cell.angle_beta   90.00
_cell.angle_gamma   90.00
#
_symmetry.space_group_name_H-M   'P 1'
#
loop_
_entity.id
_entity.type
_entity.pdbx_description
1 polymer ?
#
loop_
_entity_poly.entity_id
_entity_poly.type
_entity_poly.pdbx_seq_one_letter_code
_entity_poly.pdbx_strand_id
1 'polypeptide(L)'
;MPALAIDAIEARLLGVLIEKETTTPDAYPLTLNALQNGANQKSNRDPQTTLTSSEITSGIERLRRKSLISTSHTSGARVEKYKHIAGSTWGLSAQELAVLAELMLRGAQQPGELRGRASRMTKIETLPELDAVLDSLRARGFVQRLEPLPGTRAARWDQIVAAAPGQEVAHRADEAGSAGPGRTSIAEGALPIERPHVAVPTQAAAVAATPAPDLPARVAALESEVAELRRLLDDLTS
;
A
#
# COMPACT_ATOMS: atom_id res chain seq x y z
N MET A 1 17.60 -15.08 -12.48
CA MET A 1 16.61 -14.31 -11.70
C MET A 1 15.53 -13.86 -12.66
N PRO A 2 14.27 -14.30 -12.58
CA PRO A 2 13.23 -13.74 -13.42
C PRO A 2 13.15 -12.25 -13.08
N ALA A 3 13.27 -11.39 -14.08
CA ALA A 3 13.24 -9.95 -13.89
C ALA A 3 11.86 -9.58 -13.32
N LEU A 4 11.80 -9.36 -12.01
CA LEU A 4 10.69 -8.79 -11.25
C LEU A 4 10.42 -7.33 -11.65
N ALA A 5 10.67 -6.97 -12.91
CA ALA A 5 10.69 -5.62 -13.42
C ALA A 5 9.26 -5.10 -13.56
N ILE A 6 8.85 -4.30 -12.58
CA ILE A 6 7.70 -3.42 -12.68
C ILE A 6 8.19 -1.98 -12.88
N ASP A 7 7.42 -1.13 -13.56
CA ASP A 7 7.74 0.29 -13.64
C ASP A 7 7.27 1.06 -12.38
N ALA A 8 7.61 2.34 -12.28
CA ALA A 8 7.26 3.17 -11.12
C ALA A 8 5.73 3.34 -10.95
N ILE A 9 4.97 3.39 -12.04
CA ILE A 9 3.51 3.47 -12.00
C ILE A 9 2.95 2.14 -11.48
N GLU A 10 3.42 1.01 -12.01
CA GLU A 10 3.03 -0.32 -11.58
C GLU A 10 3.33 -0.54 -10.08
N ALA A 11 4.52 -0.16 -9.61
CA ALA A 11 4.89 -0.23 -8.20
C ALA A 11 3.96 0.63 -7.32
N ARG A 12 3.64 1.85 -7.76
CA ARG A 12 2.68 2.73 -7.07
C ARG A 12 1.30 2.08 -6.97
N LEU A 13 0.77 1.57 -8.08
CA LEU A 13 -0.57 0.97 -8.11
C LEU A 13 -0.64 -0.30 -7.25
N LEU A 14 0.38 -1.15 -7.35
CA LEU A 14 0.45 -2.38 -6.56
C LEU A 14 0.57 -2.08 -5.06
N GLY A 15 1.44 -1.13 -4.69
CA GLY A 15 1.57 -0.67 -3.31
C GLY A 15 0.26 -0.14 -2.73
N VAL A 16 -0.51 0.63 -3.52
CA VAL A 16 -1.84 1.13 -3.09
C VAL A 16 -2.81 -0.01 -2.86
N LEU A 17 -2.87 -1.00 -3.75
CA LEU A 17 -3.78 -2.13 -3.59
C LEU A 17 -3.46 -2.95 -2.33
N ILE A 18 -2.17 -3.22 -2.07
CA ILE A 18 -1.71 -3.92 -0.87
C ILE A 18 -2.04 -3.12 0.39
N GLU A 19 -1.75 -1.81 0.39
CA GLU A 19 -2.06 -0.91 1.51
C GLU A 19 -3.57 -0.92 1.81
N LYS A 20 -4.42 -0.79 0.79
CA LYS A 20 -5.87 -0.65 0.98
C LYS A 20 -6.58 -1.95 1.33
N GLU A 21 -6.04 -3.11 0.94
CA GLU A 21 -6.57 -4.40 1.37
C GLU A 21 -6.60 -4.51 2.92
N THR A 22 -5.52 -4.06 3.57
CA THR A 22 -5.36 -4.19 5.03
C THR A 22 -5.89 -2.99 5.79
N THR A 23 -5.65 -1.77 5.29
CA THR A 23 -6.01 -0.54 6.01
C THR A 23 -7.46 -0.09 5.79
N THR A 24 -8.09 -0.52 4.70
CA THR A 24 -9.46 -0.13 4.34
C THR A 24 -10.21 -1.32 3.70
N PRO A 25 -10.40 -2.43 4.42
CA PRO A 25 -11.00 -3.65 3.86
C PRO A 25 -12.42 -3.44 3.33
N ASP A 26 -13.21 -2.55 3.94
CA ASP A 26 -14.58 -2.22 3.50
C ASP A 26 -14.64 -1.59 2.10
N ALA A 27 -13.57 -0.89 1.69
CA ALA A 27 -13.47 -0.26 0.38
C ALA A 27 -12.82 -1.17 -0.67
N TYR A 28 -12.27 -2.32 -0.26
CA TYR A 28 -11.55 -3.25 -1.12
C TYR A 28 -12.47 -4.38 -1.61
N PRO A 29 -12.40 -4.83 -2.88
CA PRO A 29 -11.48 -4.39 -3.95
C PRO A 29 -11.79 -3.00 -4.51
N LEU A 30 -10.76 -2.31 -5.00
CA LEU A 30 -10.84 -0.89 -5.38
C LEU A 30 -11.42 -0.70 -6.78
N THR A 31 -12.20 0.35 -6.97
CA THR A 31 -12.56 0.85 -8.32
C THR A 31 -11.38 1.63 -8.93
N LEU A 32 -11.44 1.93 -10.23
CA LEU A 32 -10.44 2.76 -10.91
C LEU A 32 -10.23 4.12 -10.22
N ASN A 33 -11.33 4.79 -9.84
CA ASN A 33 -11.29 6.09 -9.16
C ASN A 33 -10.68 5.99 -7.77
N ALA A 34 -11.01 4.95 -7.00
CA ALA A 34 -10.43 4.73 -5.68
C ALA A 34 -8.91 4.47 -5.78
N LEU A 35 -8.49 3.68 -6.77
CA LEU A 35 -7.08 3.42 -7.02
C LEU A 35 -6.33 4.70 -7.43
N GLN A 36 -6.92 5.54 -8.29
CA GLN A 36 -6.35 6.83 -8.67
C GLN A 36 -6.19 7.78 -7.47
N ASN A 37 -7.20 7.89 -6.63
CA ASN A 37 -7.14 8.69 -5.42
C ASN A 37 -6.04 8.18 -4.46
N GLY A 38 -5.90 6.86 -4.33
CA GLY A 38 -4.85 6.26 -3.52
C GLY A 38 -3.44 6.46 -4.10
N ALA A 39 -3.29 6.42 -5.42
CA ALA A 39 -2.01 6.63 -6.09
C ALA A 39 -1.50 8.07 -5.95
N ASN A 40 -2.42 9.04 -6.01
CA ASN A 40 -2.14 10.49 -5.98
C ASN A 40 -2.32 11.10 -4.57
N GLN A 41 -2.36 10.28 -3.52
CA GLN A 41 -2.54 10.75 -2.15
C GLN A 41 -1.35 11.65 -1.72
N LYS A 42 -1.64 12.77 -1.05
CA LYS A 42 -0.59 13.71 -0.56
C LYS A 42 0.24 13.14 0.59
N SER A 43 -0.35 12.25 1.38
CA SER A 43 0.30 11.58 2.50
C SER A 43 0.69 10.16 2.12
N ASN A 44 1.75 9.66 2.75
CA ASN A 44 2.24 8.29 2.59
C ASN A 44 2.68 7.94 1.16
N ARG A 45 3.05 8.94 0.36
CA ARG A 45 3.59 8.78 -1.00
C ARG A 45 4.85 9.60 -1.12
N ASP A 46 5.90 8.97 -1.62
CA ASP A 46 7.14 9.65 -1.98
C ASP A 46 7.74 8.95 -3.22
N PRO A 47 7.83 9.63 -4.38
CA PRO A 47 7.37 11.00 -4.64
C PRO A 47 5.84 11.12 -4.70
N GLN A 48 5.32 12.33 -4.50
CA GLN A 48 3.92 12.61 -4.83
C GLN A 48 3.70 12.53 -6.35
N THR A 49 2.58 11.96 -6.78
CA THR A 49 2.25 11.78 -8.20
C THR A 49 0.90 12.39 -8.53
N THR A 50 0.70 12.67 -9.82
CA THR A 50 -0.57 13.13 -10.40
C THR A 50 -0.93 12.27 -11.61
N LEU A 51 -1.07 10.96 -11.39
CA LEU A 51 -1.39 10.00 -12.44
C LEU A 51 -2.82 10.21 -12.96
N THR A 52 -2.95 10.16 -14.28
CA THR A 52 -4.22 10.22 -15.01
C THR A 52 -4.89 8.84 -15.05
N SER A 53 -6.20 8.81 -15.31
CA SER A 53 -6.95 7.55 -15.43
C SER A 53 -6.43 6.66 -16.57
N SER A 54 -5.89 7.26 -17.64
CA SER A 54 -5.29 6.55 -18.77
C SER A 54 -3.98 5.84 -18.39
N GLU A 55 -3.09 6.54 -17.67
CA GLU A 55 -1.84 5.96 -17.17
C GLU A 55 -2.11 4.82 -16.19
N ILE A 56 -3.11 4.98 -15.33
CA ILE A 56 -3.51 3.96 -14.36
C ILE A 56 -4.09 2.74 -15.06
N THR A 57 -5.02 2.92 -16.00
CA THR A 57 -5.59 1.81 -16.78
C THR A 57 -4.50 1.04 -17.51
N SER A 58 -3.57 1.77 -18.13
CA SER A 58 -2.41 1.17 -18.79
C SER A 58 -1.50 0.39 -17.83
N GLY A 59 -1.28 0.91 -16.61
CA GLY A 59 -0.51 0.25 -15.56
C GLY A 59 -1.19 -1.00 -15.01
N ILE A 60 -2.51 -0.96 -14.80
CA ILE A 60 -3.32 -2.12 -14.41
C ILE A 60 -3.17 -3.23 -15.45
N GLU A 61 -3.29 -2.93 -16.74
CA GLU A 61 -3.15 -3.92 -17.81
C GLU A 61 -1.74 -4.54 -17.84
N ARG A 62 -0.69 -3.77 -17.56
CA ARG A 62 0.67 -4.32 -17.42
C ARG A 62 0.78 -5.26 -16.21
N LEU A 63 0.23 -4.87 -15.06
CA LEU A 63 0.21 -5.70 -13.84
C LEU A 63 -0.62 -6.97 -14.00
N ARG A 64 -1.73 -6.93 -14.74
CA ARG A 64 -2.55 -8.11 -15.07
C ARG A 64 -1.77 -9.12 -15.90
N ARG A 65 -1.03 -8.66 -16.91
CA ARG A 65 -0.15 -9.52 -17.73
C ARG A 65 0.96 -10.20 -16.91
N LYS A 66 1.38 -9.55 -15.81
CA LYS A 66 2.35 -10.10 -14.84
C LYS A 66 1.70 -10.95 -13.74
N SER A 67 0.39 -11.18 -13.81
CA SER A 67 -0.38 -11.91 -12.78
C SER A 67 -0.23 -11.31 -11.38
N LEU A 68 -0.16 -9.99 -11.26
CA LEU A 68 -0.06 -9.28 -9.98
C LEU A 68 -1.38 -8.67 -9.52
N ILE A 69 -2.31 -8.46 -10.46
CA ILE A 69 -3.66 -7.95 -10.21
C ILE A 69 -4.69 -8.88 -10.85
N SER A 70 -5.80 -9.08 -10.15
CA SER A 70 -7.01 -9.70 -10.66
C SER A 70 -8.15 -8.70 -10.69
N THR A 71 -9.03 -8.83 -11.67
CA THR A 71 -10.30 -8.10 -11.72
C THR A 71 -11.38 -8.94 -11.07
N SER A 72 -12.33 -8.28 -10.41
CA SER A 72 -13.50 -8.92 -9.83
C SER A 72 -14.74 -8.29 -10.43
N HIS A 73 -15.49 -9.07 -11.20
CA HIS A 73 -16.82 -8.72 -11.66
C HIS A 73 -17.82 -9.43 -10.77
N THR A 74 -18.48 -8.69 -9.89
CA THR A 74 -19.68 -9.22 -9.24
C THR A 74 -20.81 -9.18 -10.27
N SER A 75 -21.47 -10.31 -10.52
CA SER A 75 -22.56 -10.39 -11.50
C SER A 75 -23.61 -9.32 -11.19
N GLY A 76 -23.90 -8.45 -12.17
CA GLY A 76 -24.80 -7.29 -12.02
C GLY A 76 -24.16 -5.96 -11.62
N ALA A 77 -22.89 -5.94 -11.18
CA ALA A 77 -22.17 -4.70 -10.88
C ALA A 77 -21.59 -4.09 -12.17
N ARG A 78 -21.95 -2.83 -12.46
CA ARG A 78 -21.47 -2.10 -13.65
C ARG A 78 -20.01 -1.63 -13.56
N VAL A 79 -19.41 -1.65 -12.38
CA VAL A 79 -18.09 -1.06 -12.13
C VAL A 79 -17.07 -2.15 -11.84
N GLU A 80 -16.02 -2.18 -12.65
CA GLU A 80 -14.89 -3.09 -12.47
C GLU A 80 -14.11 -2.74 -11.19
N LYS A 81 -13.74 -3.79 -10.44
CA LYS A 81 -12.95 -3.67 -9.22
C LYS A 81 -11.66 -4.47 -9.35
N TYR A 82 -10.59 -3.96 -8.75
CA TYR A 82 -9.24 -4.47 -8.84
C TYR A 82 -8.75 -4.93 -7.46
N LYS A 83 -8.15 -6.12 -7.42
CA LYS A 83 -7.47 -6.69 -6.25
C LYS A 83 -6.06 -7.11 -6.63
N HIS A 84 -5.11 -6.99 -5.71
CA HIS A 84 -3.79 -7.60 -5.91
C HIS A 84 -3.86 -9.10 -5.62
N ILE A 85 -2.95 -9.85 -6.25
CA ILE A 85 -2.67 -11.26 -5.98
C ILE A 85 -1.16 -11.50 -5.80
N ALA A 86 -0.41 -10.42 -5.55
CA ALA A 86 1.04 -10.42 -5.51
C ALA A 86 1.61 -11.30 -4.39
N GLY A 87 0.93 -11.41 -3.25
CA GLY A 87 1.33 -12.33 -2.18
C GLY A 87 1.47 -13.77 -2.66
N SER A 88 0.46 -14.29 -3.38
CA SER A 88 0.49 -15.63 -3.95
C SER A 88 1.47 -15.74 -5.12
N THR A 89 1.47 -14.77 -6.03
CA THR A 89 2.34 -14.79 -7.23
C THR A 89 3.82 -14.73 -6.88
N TRP A 90 4.19 -13.95 -5.88
CA TRP A 90 5.57 -13.84 -5.42
C TRP A 90 5.91 -14.80 -4.29
N GLY A 91 4.93 -15.47 -3.69
CA GLY A 91 5.11 -16.34 -2.52
C GLY A 91 5.57 -15.56 -1.28
N LEU A 92 5.05 -14.35 -1.08
CA LEU A 92 5.38 -13.50 0.06
C LEU A 92 4.35 -13.66 1.17
N SER A 93 4.83 -13.69 2.42
CA SER A 93 3.99 -13.56 3.61
C SER A 93 3.36 -12.17 3.72
N ALA A 94 2.37 -12.02 4.60
CA ALA A 94 1.72 -10.72 4.83
C ALA A 94 2.70 -9.64 5.31
N GLN A 95 3.65 -9.99 6.19
CA GLN A 95 4.68 -9.07 6.68
C GLN A 95 5.66 -8.66 5.58
N GLU A 96 6.14 -9.63 4.79
CA GLU A 96 7.01 -9.37 3.64
C GLU A 96 6.32 -8.46 2.62
N LEU A 97 5.03 -8.71 2.34
CA LEU A 97 4.24 -7.92 1.40
C LEU A 97 4.00 -6.50 1.93
N ALA A 98 3.73 -6.33 3.22
CA ALA A 98 3.58 -5.02 3.86
C ALA A 98 4.88 -4.20 3.80
N VAL A 99 6.03 -4.81 4.12
CA VAL A 99 7.34 -4.15 4.02
C VAL A 99 7.63 -3.73 2.58
N LEU A 100 7.41 -4.62 1.62
CA LEU A 100 7.63 -4.33 0.21
C LEU A 100 6.69 -3.21 -0.31
N ALA A 101 5.42 -3.23 0.08
CA ALA A 101 4.46 -2.18 -0.28
C ALA A 101 4.85 -0.81 0.26
N GLU A 102 5.31 -0.74 1.52
CA GLU A 102 5.77 0.52 2.12
C GLU A 102 6.99 1.09 1.36
N LEU A 103 7.93 0.24 0.94
CA LEU A 103 9.07 0.63 0.11
C LEU A 103 8.65 1.04 -1.31
N MET A 104 7.67 0.38 -1.93
CA MET A 104 7.14 0.79 -3.24
C MET A 104 6.41 2.16 -3.19
N LEU A 105 5.82 2.51 -2.05
CA LEU A 105 5.05 3.75 -1.89
C LEU A 105 5.91 4.96 -1.53
N ARG A 106 7.03 4.76 -0.80
CA ARG A 106 7.88 5.86 -0.29
C ARG A 106 9.38 5.71 -0.55
N GLY A 107 9.80 4.69 -1.28
CA GLY A 107 11.20 4.43 -1.56
C GLY A 107 12.02 4.07 -0.33
N ALA A 108 13.31 4.40 -0.40
CA ALA A 108 14.33 4.00 0.57
C ALA A 108 14.11 4.57 1.99
N GLN A 109 14.02 3.69 2.99
CA GLN A 109 13.69 4.08 4.38
C GLN A 109 14.64 3.45 5.39
N GLN A 110 14.79 4.08 6.56
CA GLN A 110 15.52 3.49 7.68
C GLN A 110 14.69 2.42 8.39
N PRO A 111 15.29 1.38 9.00
CA PRO A 111 14.56 0.30 9.67
C PRO A 111 13.54 0.77 10.71
N GLY A 112 13.88 1.79 11.51
CA GLY A 112 12.97 2.34 12.54
C GLY A 112 11.71 2.96 11.96
N GLU A 113 11.84 3.70 10.86
CA GLU A 113 10.70 4.32 10.15
C GLU A 113 9.88 3.26 9.43
N LEU A 114 10.56 2.33 8.75
CA LEU A 114 9.97 1.26 7.96
C LEU A 114 9.11 0.36 8.85
N ARG A 115 9.61 -0.05 10.03
CA ARG A 115 8.84 -0.84 10.99
C ARG A 115 7.54 -0.13 11.37
N GLY A 116 7.64 1.14 11.78
CA GLY A 116 6.48 1.90 12.26
C GLY A 116 5.43 2.14 11.17
N ARG A 117 5.84 2.29 9.91
CA ARG A 117 4.93 2.53 8.77
C ARG A 117 4.32 1.23 8.26
N ALA A 118 5.13 0.17 8.04
CA ALA A 118 4.65 -1.14 7.61
C ALA A 118 3.72 -1.80 8.64
N SER A 119 3.94 -1.57 9.94
CA SER A 119 3.07 -2.05 11.02
C SER A 119 1.62 -1.56 10.96
N ARG A 120 1.31 -0.56 10.13
CA ARG A 120 -0.07 -0.12 9.87
C ARG A 120 -0.84 -1.09 8.97
N MET A 121 -0.14 -1.86 8.14
CA MET A 121 -0.73 -2.88 7.25
C MET A 121 -0.71 -4.26 7.92
N THR A 122 0.43 -4.67 8.45
CA THR A 122 0.59 -5.96 9.15
C THR A 122 1.53 -5.77 10.31
N LYS A 123 1.14 -6.25 11.50
CA LYS A 123 1.88 -6.01 12.74
C LYS A 123 3.31 -6.56 12.66
N ILE A 124 4.28 -5.69 12.99
CA ILE A 124 5.69 -6.02 13.20
C ILE A 124 6.10 -5.42 14.55
N GLU A 125 6.26 -6.28 15.54
CA GLU A 125 6.41 -5.91 16.95
C GLU A 125 7.78 -5.30 17.20
N THR A 126 8.82 -5.90 16.63
CA THR A 126 10.21 -5.62 17.00
C THR A 126 11.10 -5.35 15.79
N LEU A 127 12.25 -4.70 16.02
CA LEU A 127 13.26 -4.51 14.96
C LEU A 127 13.88 -5.84 14.50
N PRO A 128 14.24 -6.79 15.38
CA PRO A 128 14.72 -8.11 14.94
C PRO A 128 13.74 -8.87 14.04
N GLU A 129 12.44 -8.73 14.28
CA GLU A 129 11.41 -9.31 13.40
C GLU A 129 11.43 -8.65 12.03
N LEU A 130 11.54 -7.31 11.96
CA LEU A 130 11.71 -6.60 10.69
C LEU A 130 12.99 -7.04 9.97
N ASP A 131 14.11 -7.18 10.68
CA ASP A 131 15.39 -7.59 10.09
C ASP A 131 15.29 -8.99 9.46
N ALA A 132 14.62 -9.94 10.12
CA ALA A 132 14.36 -11.27 9.56
C ALA A 132 13.52 -11.22 8.27
N VAL A 133 12.50 -10.34 8.23
CA VAL A 133 11.67 -10.11 7.04
C VAL A 133 12.51 -9.50 5.91
N LEU A 134 13.35 -8.52 6.20
CA LEU A 134 14.22 -7.87 5.22
C LEU A 134 15.29 -8.80 4.67
N ASP A 135 15.87 -9.66 5.51
CA ASP A 135 16.85 -10.67 5.08
C ASP A 135 16.20 -11.72 4.16
N SER A 136 14.98 -12.17 4.48
CA SER A 136 14.20 -13.05 3.59
C SER A 136 13.93 -12.40 2.24
N LEU A 137 13.43 -11.16 2.24
CA LEU A 137 13.18 -10.39 1.01
C LEU A 137 14.46 -10.15 0.19
N ARG A 138 15.58 -9.88 0.86
CA ARG A 138 16.89 -9.64 0.23
C ARG A 138 17.43 -10.90 -0.42
N ALA A 139 17.38 -12.03 0.28
CA ALA A 139 17.82 -13.32 -0.24
C ALA A 139 17.07 -13.72 -1.54
N ARG A 140 15.82 -13.27 -1.65
CA ARG A 140 14.95 -13.51 -2.80
C ARG A 140 15.01 -12.41 -3.87
N GLY A 141 15.77 -11.34 -3.64
CA GLY A 141 15.97 -10.26 -4.61
C GLY A 141 14.80 -9.27 -4.73
N PHE A 142 14.06 -9.01 -3.65
CA PHE A 142 13.00 -7.98 -3.62
C PHE A 142 13.47 -6.64 -3.07
N VAL A 143 14.45 -6.67 -2.16
CA VAL A 143 14.98 -5.47 -1.49
C VAL A 143 16.51 -5.50 -1.44
N GLN A 144 17.10 -4.34 -1.25
CA GLN A 144 18.53 -4.17 -1.03
C GLN A 144 18.78 -3.23 0.14
N ARG A 145 19.88 -3.49 0.85
CA ARG A 145 20.42 -2.57 1.84
C ARG A 145 21.30 -1.55 1.14
N LEU A 146 21.00 -0.28 1.32
CA LEU A 146 21.77 0.85 0.84
C LEU A 146 22.75 1.31 1.93
N GLU A 147 23.95 1.67 1.50
CA GLU A 147 24.93 2.31 2.37
C GLU A 147 24.40 3.67 2.87
N PRO A 148 24.79 4.08 4.08
CA PRO A 148 24.43 5.39 4.61
C PRO A 148 24.85 6.51 3.65
N LEU A 149 24.01 7.54 3.52
CA LEU A 149 24.41 8.76 2.82
C LEU A 149 25.56 9.44 3.56
N PRO A 150 26.44 10.17 2.85
CA PRO A 150 27.47 10.99 3.49
C PRO A 150 26.87 11.88 4.58
N GLY A 151 27.42 11.83 5.80
CA GLY A 151 26.91 12.58 6.96
C GLY A 151 25.84 11.87 7.79
N THR A 152 25.34 10.71 7.36
CA THR A 152 24.43 9.86 8.15
C THR A 152 25.09 8.54 8.54
N ARG A 153 24.74 7.98 9.70
CA ARG A 153 25.23 6.66 10.15
C ARG A 153 24.23 5.53 9.94
N ALA A 154 23.01 5.85 9.49
CA ALA A 154 21.92 4.90 9.40
C ALA A 154 21.82 4.31 7.99
N ALA A 155 21.92 2.97 7.90
CA ALA A 155 21.63 2.26 6.67
C ALA A 155 20.15 2.41 6.29
N ARG A 156 19.86 2.36 4.99
CA ARG A 156 18.49 2.39 4.45
C ARG A 156 18.20 1.11 3.68
N TRP A 157 16.93 0.79 3.53
CA TRP A 157 16.47 -0.32 2.70
C TRP A 157 15.60 0.22 1.59
N ASP A 158 15.78 -0.30 0.39
CA ASP A 158 14.96 0.03 -0.76
C ASP A 158 14.51 -1.23 -1.50
N GLN A 159 13.43 -1.13 -2.24
CA GLN A 159 12.95 -2.19 -3.12
C GLN A 159 13.77 -2.21 -4.42
N ILE A 160 13.89 -3.37 -5.06
CA ILE A 160 14.58 -3.54 -6.35
C ILE A 160 13.69 -4.15 -7.44
N VAL A 161 12.38 -4.27 -7.17
CA VAL A 161 11.40 -4.77 -8.14
C VAL A 161 11.07 -3.72 -9.20
N ALA A 162 11.00 -2.46 -8.79
CA ALA A 162 10.86 -1.33 -9.68
C ALA A 162 12.24 -0.91 -10.22
N ALA A 163 12.80 -1.71 -11.12
CA ALA A 163 13.98 -1.29 -11.87
C ALA A 163 13.56 -0.16 -12.82
N ALA A 164 14.07 1.05 -12.59
CA ALA A 164 14.14 2.02 -13.66
C ALA A 164 15.28 1.59 -14.60
N PRO A 165 15.03 1.16 -15.85
CA PRO A 165 16.07 1.27 -16.85
C PRO A 165 16.37 2.77 -17.03
N GLY A 166 17.42 3.27 -16.39
CA GLY A 166 18.02 4.58 -16.71
C GLY A 166 17.47 5.83 -15.99
N GLN A 167 16.96 5.74 -14.77
CA GLN A 167 16.72 6.93 -13.94
C GLN A 167 17.62 6.87 -12.70
N GLU A 168 18.84 7.38 -12.88
CA GLU A 168 19.70 7.79 -11.79
C GLU A 168 18.95 8.88 -11.02
N VAL A 169 18.39 8.53 -9.85
CA VAL A 169 17.77 9.51 -8.96
C VAL A 169 18.90 10.39 -8.44
N ALA A 170 19.16 11.47 -9.16
CA ALA A 170 20.04 12.53 -8.73
C ALA A 170 19.52 13.05 -7.38
N HIS A 171 20.13 12.59 -6.29
CA HIS A 171 20.02 13.21 -4.99
C HIS A 171 20.51 14.65 -5.14
N ARG A 172 19.57 15.59 -5.28
CA ARG A 172 19.86 17.02 -5.09
C ARG A 172 20.29 17.18 -3.63
N ALA A 173 21.59 17.29 -3.44
CA ALA A 173 22.19 17.72 -2.19
C ALA A 173 21.69 19.13 -1.84
N ASP A 174 21.25 19.28 -0.60
CA ASP A 174 21.01 20.57 0.05
C ASP A 174 22.24 21.46 -0.04
N GLU A 175 22.09 22.62 -0.69
CA GLU A 175 22.93 23.79 -0.46
C GLU A 175 22.15 24.74 0.47
N ALA A 176 22.37 24.61 1.77
CA ALA A 176 22.01 25.60 2.77
C ALA A 176 23.23 25.86 3.67
N GLY A 177 24.23 26.55 3.11
CA GLY A 177 25.37 27.09 3.83
C GLY A 177 25.19 28.57 4.17
N SER A 178 25.07 28.86 5.47
CA SER A 178 25.68 29.99 6.18
C SER A 178 25.54 31.43 5.66
N ALA A 179 24.81 32.27 6.40
CA ALA A 179 25.34 33.56 6.92
C ALA A 179 24.38 34.22 7.94
N GLY A 180 24.81 34.36 9.20
CA GLY A 180 24.39 35.48 10.06
C GLY A 180 25.26 36.71 9.77
N PRO A 181 24.96 37.93 10.27
CA PRO A 181 24.85 38.19 11.72
C PRO A 181 23.86 39.31 12.15
N GLY A 182 23.60 39.45 13.47
CA GLY A 182 23.13 40.73 14.04
C GLY A 182 22.26 40.64 15.31
N ARG A 183 22.76 41.17 16.42
CA ARG A 183 22.16 41.30 17.78
C ARG A 183 20.86 42.17 17.75
N THR A 184 19.90 42.15 18.68
CA THR A 184 19.98 42.48 20.12
C THR A 184 18.59 42.36 20.81
N SER A 185 18.58 42.08 22.12
CA SER A 185 17.66 42.55 23.19
C SER A 185 16.20 42.05 23.35
N ILE A 186 16.04 41.21 24.39
CA ILE A 186 15.00 41.12 25.46
C ILE A 186 13.85 42.15 25.50
N ALA A 187 12.60 41.66 25.62
CA ALA A 187 11.68 41.91 26.75
C ALA A 187 10.33 41.14 26.63
N GLU A 188 10.04 40.36 27.66
CA GLU A 188 8.76 40.05 28.34
C GLU A 188 7.39 40.31 27.69
N GLY A 189 6.49 39.31 27.77
CA GLY A 189 5.06 39.49 27.52
C GLY A 189 4.29 38.17 27.34
N ALA A 190 4.05 37.46 28.43
CA ALA A 190 3.19 36.27 28.46
C ALA A 190 1.71 36.66 28.48
N LEU A 191 0.90 36.18 27.51
CA LEU A 191 -0.55 35.96 27.65
C LEU A 191 -1.03 34.83 26.69
N PRO A 192 -2.10 34.10 27.04
CA PRO A 192 -2.46 32.81 26.45
C PRO A 192 -3.38 32.97 25.22
N ILE A 193 -3.12 32.22 24.14
CA ILE A 193 -4.03 32.17 22.99
C ILE A 193 -5.01 31.01 23.16
N GLU A 194 -6.28 31.40 23.30
CA GLU A 194 -7.46 30.54 23.39
C GLU A 194 -7.64 29.64 22.17
N ARG A 195 -8.14 28.43 22.43
CA ARG A 195 -8.63 27.50 21.42
C ARG A 195 -10.06 27.89 21.02
N PRO A 196 -10.37 28.17 19.74
CA PRO A 196 -11.76 28.28 19.34
C PRO A 196 -12.36 26.88 19.18
N HIS A 197 -13.18 26.48 20.15
CA HIS A 197 -14.19 25.45 19.97
C HIS A 197 -15.26 26.01 19.03
N VAL A 198 -15.34 25.49 17.82
CA VAL A 198 -16.53 25.67 16.95
C VAL A 198 -17.45 24.48 17.19
N ALA A 199 -18.56 24.75 17.88
CA ALA A 199 -19.71 23.86 17.97
C ALA A 199 -20.56 23.97 16.70
N VAL A 200 -20.92 22.83 16.10
CA VAL A 200 -22.04 22.71 15.15
C VAL A 200 -22.60 21.27 15.25
N PRO A 201 -23.87 21.00 14.89
CA PRO A 201 -24.90 20.58 15.83
C PRO A 201 -25.23 19.09 15.68
N THR A 202 -25.75 18.51 16.77
CA THR A 202 -26.48 17.25 16.75
C THR A 202 -27.71 17.37 15.87
N GLN A 203 -27.75 16.62 14.77
CA GLN A 203 -29.00 16.29 14.11
C GLN A 203 -29.06 14.77 13.92
N ALA A 204 -29.91 14.16 14.74
CA ALA A 204 -30.29 12.77 14.64
C ALA A 204 -31.08 12.55 13.34
N ALA A 205 -30.50 11.76 12.43
CA ALA A 205 -31.23 11.16 11.32
C ALA A 205 -31.06 9.64 11.45
N ALA A 206 -32.15 8.98 11.82
CA ALA A 206 -32.26 7.52 11.81
C ALA A 206 -32.06 7.02 10.38
N VAL A 207 -30.97 6.30 10.12
CA VAL A 207 -30.78 5.52 8.90
C VAL A 207 -31.07 4.07 9.25
N ALA A 208 -32.13 3.54 8.65
CA ALA A 208 -32.56 2.16 8.79
C ALA A 208 -31.39 1.21 8.53
N ALA A 209 -31.10 0.36 9.52
CA ALA A 209 -30.15 -0.73 9.40
C ALA A 209 -30.59 -1.64 8.23
N THR A 210 -29.79 -1.66 7.16
CA THR A 210 -29.88 -2.72 6.16
C THR A 210 -29.42 -4.01 6.85
N PRO A 211 -30.22 -5.10 6.87
CA PRO A 211 -29.80 -6.32 7.53
C PRO A 211 -28.56 -6.86 6.82
N ALA A 212 -27.53 -7.20 7.60
CA ALA A 212 -26.37 -7.92 7.11
C ALA A 212 -26.85 -9.19 6.37
N PRO A 213 -26.24 -9.55 5.23
CA PRO A 213 -26.59 -10.80 4.55
C PRO A 213 -26.35 -11.97 5.50
N ASP A 214 -27.34 -12.85 5.63
CA ASP A 214 -27.32 -14.04 6.48
C ASP A 214 -26.25 -15.02 5.97
N LEU A 215 -25.03 -14.85 6.49
CA LEU A 215 -23.86 -15.66 6.16
C LEU A 215 -24.11 -17.16 6.40
N PRO A 216 -24.74 -17.60 7.52
CA PRO A 216 -25.16 -18.98 7.70
C PRO A 216 -26.02 -19.54 6.57
N ALA A 217 -27.05 -18.80 6.13
CA ALA A 217 -27.92 -19.26 5.04
C ALA A 217 -27.17 -19.41 3.71
N ARG A 218 -26.20 -18.53 3.46
CA ARG A 218 -25.38 -18.55 2.25
C ARG A 218 -24.35 -19.69 2.26
N VAL A 219 -23.81 -20.04 3.42
CA VAL A 219 -22.95 -21.22 3.59
C VAL A 219 -23.76 -22.50 3.33
N ALA A 220 -24.95 -22.63 3.91
CA ALA A 220 -25.80 -23.81 3.71
C ALA A 220 -26.23 -24.02 2.24
N ALA A 221 -26.51 -22.92 1.52
CA ALA A 221 -26.81 -22.97 0.09
C ALA A 221 -25.60 -23.45 -0.73
N LEU A 222 -24.41 -22.93 -0.45
CA LEU A 222 -23.19 -23.32 -1.15
C LEU A 222 -22.78 -24.77 -0.86
N GLU A 223 -22.97 -25.24 0.37
CA GLU A 223 -22.70 -26.64 0.74
C GLU A 223 -23.63 -27.61 -0.02
N SER A 224 -24.89 -27.23 -0.21
CA SER A 224 -25.86 -28.02 -0.97
C SER A 224 -25.49 -28.08 -2.46
N GLU A 225 -25.09 -26.96 -3.05
CA GLU A 225 -24.66 -26.88 -4.45
C GLU A 225 -23.37 -27.70 -4.70
N VAL A 226 -22.42 -27.67 -3.76
CA VAL A 226 -21.21 -28.52 -3.83
C VAL A 226 -21.55 -30.00 -3.72
N ALA A 227 -22.52 -30.37 -2.88
CA ALA A 227 -22.96 -31.76 -2.77
C ALA A 227 -23.62 -32.27 -4.07
N GLU A 228 -24.45 -31.43 -4.71
CA GLU A 228 -25.10 -31.76 -5.98
C GLU A 228 -24.07 -31.89 -7.12
N LEU A 229 -23.13 -30.96 -7.24
CA LEU A 229 -22.08 -31.00 -8.25
C LEU A 229 -21.16 -32.21 -8.10
N ARG A 230 -20.84 -32.62 -6.87
CA ARG A 230 -20.07 -33.84 -6.61
C ARG A 230 -20.84 -35.08 -7.07
N ARG A 231 -22.14 -35.15 -6.78
CA ARG A 231 -22.99 -36.27 -7.21
C ARG A 231 -23.07 -36.37 -8.74
N LEU A 232 -23.24 -35.25 -9.42
CA LEU A 232 -23.26 -35.20 -10.88
C LEU A 232 -21.91 -35.60 -11.50
N LEU A 233 -20.79 -35.26 -10.85
CA LEU A 233 -19.46 -35.67 -11.29
C LEU A 233 -19.25 -37.18 -11.12
N ASP A 234 -19.71 -37.76 -10.00
CA ASP A 234 -19.64 -39.20 -9.75
C ASP A 234 -20.52 -39.99 -10.76
N ASP A 235 -21.70 -39.46 -11.10
CA ASP A 235 -22.60 -40.03 -12.13
C ASP A 235 -22.01 -39.96 -13.55
N LEU A 236 -21.13 -38.99 -13.83
CA LEU A 236 -20.44 -38.82 -15.13
C LEU A 236 -19.13 -39.63 -15.25
N THR A 237 -18.59 -40.08 -14.12
CA THR A 237 -17.32 -40.81 -14.03
C THR A 237 -17.50 -42.30 -13.71
N SER A 238 -18.75 -42.75 -13.52
CA SER A 238 -19.17 -44.15 -13.36
C SER A 238 -19.70 -44.74 -14.68
#